data_AF-A0A9E0JEJ8-F1
#
_entry.id   AF-A0A9E0JEJ8-F1
#
_cell.length_a   1.000
_cell.length_b   1.000
_cell.length_c   1.000
_cell.angle_alpha   90.00
_cell.angle_beta   90.00
_cell.angle_gamma   90.00
#
_symmetry.space_group_name_H-M   'P 1'
#
loop_
_entity.id
_entity.type
_entity.pdbx_description
1 polymer ?
#
loop_
_entity_poly.entity_id
_entity_poly.type
_entity_poly.pdbx_seq_one_letter_code
_entity_poly.pdbx_strand_id
1 'polypeptide(L)'
;MNQLIKSIQCSLCSSRTKLLYKIKNKKYYKCDNCFSVMLDPLDYLSQEEEKERYKNHNNDVNDPRYQKFVSPIVEKVRDHYDTNHLGLDYG
;
A
#
# COMPACT_ATOMS: atom_id res chain seq x y z
N MET A 1 3.01 28.68 21.28
CA MET A 1 3.30 27.65 20.27
C MET A 1 2.24 26.57 20.37
N ASN A 2 1.08 26.78 19.72
CA ASN A 2 0.01 25.78 19.70
C ASN A 2 0.24 24.86 18.50
N GLN A 3 0.87 23.72 18.77
CA GLN A 3 0.95 22.64 17.79
C GLN A 3 -0.44 22.00 17.71
N LEU A 4 -1.26 22.49 16.78
CA LEU A 4 -2.56 21.91 16.44
C LEU A 4 -2.33 20.42 16.15
N ILE A 5 -2.83 19.55 17.03
CA ILE A 5 -2.84 18.10 16.80
C ILE A 5 -3.83 17.88 15.66
N LYS A 6 -3.32 17.87 14.42
CA LYS A 6 -4.11 17.56 13.24
C LYS A 6 -4.51 16.09 13.36
N SER A 7 -5.79 15.83 13.64
CA SER A 7 -6.29 14.45 13.65
C SER A 7 -6.30 13.91 12.22
N ILE A 8 -5.63 12.78 11.98
CA ILE A 8 -5.70 12.10 10.70
C ILE A 8 -7.06 11.42 10.58
N GLN A 9 -7.79 11.72 9.51
CA GLN A 9 -8.96 10.94 9.12
C GLN A 9 -8.51 9.72 8.32
N CYS A 10 -9.24 8.62 8.46
CA CYS A 10 -8.95 7.40 7.72
C CYS A 10 -9.11 7.61 6.22
N SER A 11 -8.07 7.31 5.43
CA SER A 11 -8.12 7.43 3.97
C SER A 11 -9.11 6.48 3.29
N LEU A 12 -9.57 5.42 3.97
CA LEU A 12 -10.51 4.45 3.40
C LEU A 12 -11.98 4.72 3.77
N CYS A 13 -12.26 5.14 5.00
CA CYS A 13 -13.64 5.29 5.49
C CYS A 13 -13.92 6.63 6.20
N SER A 14 -12.98 7.58 6.14
CA SER A 14 -13.08 8.94 6.69
C SER A 14 -13.30 9.03 8.22
N SER A 15 -13.31 7.90 8.91
CA SER A 15 -13.46 7.83 10.37
C SER A 15 -12.21 8.31 11.11
N ARG A 16 -12.36 8.58 12.41
CA ARG A 16 -11.23 8.98 13.26
C ARG A 16 -10.17 7.89 13.35
N THR A 17 -8.93 8.33 13.50
CA THR A 17 -7.78 7.46 13.76
C THR A 17 -7.12 7.83 15.07
N LYS A 18 -6.36 6.88 15.61
CA LYS A 18 -5.53 7.04 16.82
C LYS A 18 -4.11 6.64 16.49
N LEU A 19 -3.14 7.27 17.14
CA LEU A 19 -1.74 6.86 17.03
C LEU A 19 -1.61 5.39 17.47
N LEU A 20 -1.05 4.56 16.59
CA LEU A 20 -0.80 3.15 16.83
C LEU A 20 0.66 2.92 17.24
N TYR A 21 1.61 3.37 16.43
CA TYR A 21 3.05 3.19 16.67
C TYR A 21 3.87 4.37 16.16
N LYS A 22 5.07 4.56 16.71
CA LYS A 22 6.13 5.40 16.15
C LYS A 22 7.37 4.55 15.88
N ILE A 23 7.79 4.47 14.62
CA ILE A 23 8.95 3.65 14.20
C ILE A 23 9.86 4.53 13.33
N LYS A 24 11.15 4.60 13.67
CA LYS A 24 12.16 5.37 12.90
C LYS A 24 11.67 6.79 12.55
N ASN A 25 11.13 7.49 13.55
CA ASN A 25 10.52 8.82 13.46
C ASN A 25 9.20 8.93 12.68
N LYS A 26 8.75 7.87 11.99
CA LYS A 26 7.45 7.83 11.32
C LYS A 26 6.33 7.47 12.28
N LYS A 27 5.17 8.11 12.13
CA LYS A 27 3.97 7.80 12.93
C LYS A 27 2.97 6.99 12.11
N TYR A 28 2.43 5.95 12.72
CA TYR A 28 1.39 5.12 12.14
C TYR A 28 0.13 5.25 12.98
N TYR A 29 -1.01 5.43 12.31
CA TYR A 29 -2.32 5.60 12.94
C TYR A 29 -3.23 4.45 12.55
N LYS A 30 -4.06 4.02 13.49
CA LYS A 30 -5.08 2.98 13.27
C LYS A 30 -6.47 3.62 13.27
N CYS A 31 -7.30 3.25 12.32
CA CYS A 31 -8.71 3.60 12.30
C CYS A 31 -9.49 2.76 13.32
N ASP A 32 -10.34 3.39 14.13
CA ASP A 32 -11.19 2.67 15.09
C ASP A 32 -12.40 1.98 14.43
N ASN A 33 -12.75 2.38 13.19
CA ASN A 33 -13.92 1.86 12.47
C ASN A 33 -13.56 0.69 11.53
N CYS A 34 -12.65 0.92 10.57
CA CYS A 34 -12.27 -0.10 9.58
C CYS A 34 -10.94 -0.82 9.90
N PHE A 35 -10.31 -0.49 11.03
CA PHE A 35 -9.04 -1.07 11.49
C PHE A 35 -7.82 -0.89 10.58
N SER A 36 -7.93 -0.11 9.51
CA SER A 36 -6.81 0.23 8.63
C SER A 36 -5.69 0.93 9.39
N VAL A 37 -4.45 0.56 9.06
CA VAL A 37 -3.23 1.21 9.56
C VAL A 37 -2.67 2.08 8.45
N MET A 38 -2.41 3.34 8.73
CA MET A 38 -1.90 4.32 7.77
C MET A 38 -0.73 5.09 8.34
N LEU A 39 0.20 5.44 7.46
CA LEU A 39 1.32 6.32 7.76
C LEU A 39 0.82 7.77 7.88
N ASP A 40 1.47 8.59 8.72
CA ASP A 40 1.21 10.03 8.76
C ASP A 40 1.45 10.65 7.36
N PRO A 41 0.50 11.41 6.79
CA PRO A 41 0.70 12.09 5.52
C PRO A 41 1.92 13.02 5.47
N LEU A 42 2.38 13.51 6.63
CA LEU A 42 3.61 14.29 6.72
C LEU A 42 4.89 13.45 6.53
N ASP A 43 4.79 12.12 6.66
CA ASP A 43 5.90 11.17 6.52
C ASP A 43 5.90 10.47 5.14
N TYR A 44 5.03 10.91 4.21
CA TYR A 44 4.97 10.43 2.83
C TYR A 44 6.21 10.89 2.04
N LEU A 45 6.62 10.06 1.09
CA LEU A 45 7.64 10.46 0.11
C LEU A 45 7.02 11.45 -0.88
N SER A 46 7.86 12.34 -1.42
CA SER A 46 7.49 13.08 -2.63
C SER A 46 7.33 12.09 -3.80
N GLN A 47 6.66 12.53 -4.86
CA GLN A 47 6.50 11.71 -6.07
C GLN A 47 7.85 11.33 -6.69
N GLU A 48 8.81 12.24 -6.66
CA GLU A 48 10.18 12.02 -7.13
C GLU A 48 10.90 11.00 -6.24
N GLU A 49 10.82 11.15 -4.92
CA GLU A 49 11.42 10.22 -3.97
C GLU A 49 10.83 8.80 -4.08
N GLU A 50 9.52 8.69 -4.26
CA GLU A 50 8.83 7.42 -4.52
C GLU A 50 9.34 6.76 -5.81
N LYS A 51 9.50 7.55 -6.88
CA LYS A 51 10.04 7.07 -8.17
C LYS A 51 11.49 6.61 -8.05
N GLU A 52 12.35 7.37 -7.39
CA GLU A 52 13.75 6.96 -7.18
C GLU A 52 13.84 5.70 -6.33
N ARG A 53 12.96 5.55 -5.33
CA ARG A 53 12.88 4.31 -4.56
C ARG A 53 12.46 3.13 -5.43
N TYR A 54 11.44 3.29 -6.27
CA TYR A 54 10.92 2.25 -7.16
C TYR A 54 11.99 1.67 -8.09
N LYS A 55 12.90 2.51 -8.61
CA LYS A 55 14.01 2.07 -9.47
C LYS A 55 14.97 1.07 -8.81
N ASN A 56 14.95 0.93 -7.48
CA ASN A 56 15.77 -0.04 -6.76
C ASN A 56 15.13 -1.44 -6.72
N HIS A 57 13.94 -1.64 -7.29
CA HIS A 57 13.34 -2.96 -7.41
C HIS A 57 14.17 -3.85 -8.34
N ASN A 58 14.48 -5.06 -7.86
CA ASN A 58 15.08 -6.11 -8.67
C ASN A 58 13.98 -7.10 -9.07
N ASN A 59 13.27 -6.78 -10.14
CA ASN A 59 12.18 -7.60 -10.67
C ASN A 59 12.72 -8.53 -11.76
N ASP A 60 12.84 -9.82 -11.46
CA ASP A 60 13.08 -10.86 -12.46
C ASP A 60 11.82 -11.69 -12.66
N VAL A 61 11.13 -11.46 -13.78
CA VAL A 61 9.90 -12.18 -14.15
C VAL A 61 10.16 -13.66 -14.45
N ASN A 62 11.41 -14.05 -14.69
CA ASN A 62 11.80 -15.43 -14.93
C ASN A 62 12.25 -16.15 -13.65
N ASP A 63 12.33 -15.46 -12.50
CA ASP A 63 12.65 -16.12 -11.23
C ASP A 63 11.54 -17.12 -10.87
N PRO A 64 11.84 -18.43 -10.77
CA PRO A 64 10.83 -19.44 -10.47
C PRO A 64 10.15 -19.23 -9.11
N ARG A 65 10.85 -18.60 -8.16
CA ARG A 65 10.30 -18.28 -6.83
C ARG A 65 9.27 -17.15 -6.94
N TYR A 66 9.55 -16.15 -7.79
CA TYR A 66 8.63 -15.06 -8.05
C TYR A 66 7.37 -15.57 -8.76
N GLN A 67 7.54 -16.39 -9.82
CA GLN A 67 6.42 -17.02 -10.51
C GLN A 67 5.59 -17.91 -9.56
N LYS A 68 6.23 -18.70 -8.69
CA LYS A 68 5.55 -19.52 -7.68
C LYS A 68 4.80 -18.68 -6.64
N PHE A 69 5.33 -17.52 -6.26
CA PHE A 69 4.67 -16.61 -5.33
C PHE A 69 3.40 -16.00 -5.93
N VAL A 70 3.43 -15.62 -7.21
CA VAL A 70 2.32 -14.96 -7.92
C VAL A 70 1.31 -15.97 -8.50
N SER A 71 1.69 -17.24 -8.72
CA SER A 71 0.81 -18.23 -9.36
C SER A 71 -0.57 -18.42 -8.71
N PRO A 72 -0.77 -18.34 -7.37
CA PRO A 72 -2.10 -18.57 -6.80
C PRO A 72 -3.15 -17.55 -7.28
N ILE A 73 -2.78 -16.28 -7.47
CA ILE A 73 -3.70 -15.27 -7.99
C ILE A 73 -3.92 -15.43 -9.49
N VAL A 74 -2.87 -15.78 -10.25
CA VAL A 74 -2.96 -16.03 -11.70
C VAL A 74 -3.90 -17.18 -12.00
N GLU A 75 -3.73 -18.32 -11.31
CA GLU A 75 -4.60 -19.48 -11.49
C GLU A 75 -6.05 -19.15 -11.09
N LYS A 76 -6.28 -18.36 -10.03
CA LYS A 76 -7.64 -17.94 -9.65
C LYS A 76 -8.32 -17.05 -10.70
N VAL A 77 -7.58 -16.20 -11.38
CA VAL A 77 -8.11 -15.42 -12.51
C VAL A 77 -8.45 -16.36 -13.67
N ARG A 78 -7.56 -17.30 -14.00
CA ARG A 78 -7.78 -18.28 -15.08
C ARG A 78 -8.95 -19.24 -14.82
N ASP A 79 -9.25 -19.53 -13.55
CA ASP A 79 -10.43 -20.32 -13.16
C ASP A 79 -11.77 -19.63 -13.55
N HIS A 80 -11.79 -18.30 -13.69
CA HIS A 80 -13.03 -17.53 -13.85
C HIS A 80 -13.10 -16.72 -15.15
N TYR A 81 -11.97 -16.52 -15.84
CA TYR A 81 -11.86 -15.67 -17.02
C TYR A 81 -11.05 -16.36 -18.12
N ASP A 82 -11.52 -16.21 -19.36
CA ASP A 82 -10.81 -16.67 -20.54
C ASP A 82 -10.03 -15.54 -21.22
N THR A 83 -9.30 -15.87 -22.29
CA THR A 83 -8.45 -14.94 -23.04
C THR A 83 -9.21 -13.87 -23.83
N ASN A 84 -10.54 -13.93 -23.90
CA ASN A 84 -11.36 -12.91 -24.57
C ASN A 84 -11.77 -11.78 -23.60
N HIS A 85 -11.52 -11.95 -22.31
CA HIS A 85 -11.80 -10.93 -21.30
C HIS A 85 -10.72 -9.84 -21.28
N LEU A 86 -11.15 -8.62 -20.95
CA LEU A 86 -10.25 -7.48 -20.79
C LEU A 86 -9.70 -7.47 -19.35
N GLY A 87 -8.37 -7.36 -19.24
CA GLY A 87 -7.67 -7.18 -17.96
C GLY A 87 -7.11 -5.76 -17.82
N LEU A 88 -7.14 -5.24 -16.59
CA LEU A 88 -6.42 -4.04 -16.19
C LEU A 88 -5.29 -4.46 -15.25
N ASP A 89 -4.06 -4.14 -15.61
CA ASP A 89 -2.92 -4.22 -14.71
C ASP A 89 -2.61 -2.83 -14.15
N TYR A 90 -2.46 -2.73 -12.84
CA TYR A 90 -2.17 -1.50 -12.13
C TYR A 90 -1.13 -1.78 -11.04
N GLY A 91 0.11 -1.32 -11.26
CA GLY A 91 1.25 -1.53 -10.37
C GLY A 91 2.52 -0.83 -10.85
#